data_AF-A0A6C0C345-F1
#
_entry.id   AF-A0A6C0C345-F1
#
_cell.length_a   1.000
_cell.length_b   1.000
_cell.length_c   1.000
_cell.angle_alpha   90.00
_cell.angle_beta   90.00
_cell.angle_gamma   90.00
#
_symmetry.space_group_name_H-M   'P 1'
#
loop_
_entity.id
_entity.type
_entity.pdbx_description
1 polymer ?
#
loop_
_entity_poly.entity_id
_entity_poly.type
_entity_poly.pdbx_seq_one_letter_code
_entity_poly.pdbx_strand_id
1 'polypeptide(L)'
;MNTINDDNITVYNSLIYEKKNIKNKQVVTFDLDETIGSFSHLHILWKGVNRFIDKGYNKKNELFFRIFDLYPEFLRYNILNILKFLNQKKNNKKINLYLYTNNQCETTWITYITNYIEFKLKLTKPIFDKIIYAFKIKNKRIEPNRTSHNKIHEDFINCVMIPKNTEICFIDDSFHQDMIHNKVYYIQPKAHYHGITVNKIIQRFIESKVGKYCIALSTLKHNYIPFLHDWFEFNQAKRYIPKSYIYDIKKEKKTSRKLLYYIKEFLYTSKNNKTKKNKVKSNFTRKKY
;
A
#
# COMPACT_ATOMS: atom_id res chain seq x y z
N MET A 1 -9.43 -25.45 -6.57
CA MET A 1 -8.95 -24.06 -6.34
C MET A 1 -9.88 -23.10 -7.06
N ASN A 2 -10.74 -22.34 -6.35
CA ASN A 2 -11.63 -21.37 -7.01
C ASN A 2 -11.06 -19.94 -6.89
N THR A 3 -9.82 -19.73 -7.33
CA THR A 3 -9.24 -18.39 -7.44
C THR A 3 -10.12 -17.54 -8.35
N ILE A 4 -10.67 -16.44 -7.85
CA ILE A 4 -11.26 -15.43 -8.75
C ILE A 4 -10.07 -14.68 -9.33
N ASN A 5 -9.66 -15.13 -10.50
CA ASN A 5 -8.62 -14.48 -11.28
C ASN A 5 -9.31 -13.64 -12.36
N ASP A 6 -9.20 -12.33 -12.24
CA ASP A 6 -9.44 -11.43 -13.35
C ASP A 6 -8.08 -10.84 -13.71
N ASP A 7 -7.81 -10.58 -15.00
CA ASP A 7 -6.50 -10.25 -15.59
C ASP A 7 -5.60 -9.26 -14.82
N ASN A 8 -6.11 -8.50 -13.84
CA ASN A 8 -5.37 -7.50 -13.08
C ASN A 8 -5.40 -7.64 -11.55
N ILE A 9 -6.17 -8.58 -10.99
CA ILE A 9 -6.29 -8.78 -9.55
C ILE A 9 -6.78 -10.19 -9.24
N THR A 10 -6.16 -10.83 -8.26
CA THR A 10 -6.51 -12.17 -7.81
C THR A 10 -7.04 -12.10 -6.38
N VAL A 11 -8.13 -12.80 -6.09
CA VAL A 11 -8.67 -12.90 -4.73
C VAL A 11 -8.74 -14.37 -4.31
N TYR A 12 -8.15 -14.68 -3.14
CA TYR A 12 -8.06 -16.05 -2.62
C TYR A 12 -9.21 -16.36 -1.63
N ASN A 13 -10.45 -16.05 -2.03
CA ASN A 13 -11.62 -16.08 -1.16
C ASN A 13 -12.20 -17.49 -0.89
N SER A 14 -12.01 -18.45 -1.80
CA SER A 14 -12.95 -19.57 -1.96
C SER A 14 -12.48 -20.94 -1.45
N LEU A 15 -11.30 -21.04 -0.81
CA LEU A 15 -10.78 -22.31 -0.32
C LEU A 15 -10.81 -22.43 1.21
N ILE A 16 -10.61 -21.32 1.93
CA ILE A 16 -10.35 -21.35 3.38
C ILE A 16 -11.01 -20.16 4.11
N TYR A 17 -11.22 -19.01 3.47
CA TYR A 17 -11.80 -17.84 4.14
C TYR A 17 -13.27 -18.06 4.54
N GLU A 18 -13.51 -18.08 5.85
CA GLU A 18 -14.84 -18.20 6.42
C GLU A 18 -15.21 -16.90 7.13
N LYS A 19 -16.01 -16.08 6.45
CA LYS A 19 -16.58 -14.89 7.06
C LYS A 19 -17.59 -15.29 8.13
N LYS A 20 -17.31 -14.95 9.38
CA LYS A 20 -18.24 -15.20 10.49
C LYS A 20 -18.91 -13.89 10.87
N ASN A 21 -20.21 -13.93 11.18
CA ASN A 21 -20.99 -12.77 11.63
C ASN A 21 -20.57 -12.33 13.05
N ILE A 22 -19.34 -11.85 13.19
CA ILE A 22 -18.81 -11.38 14.48
C ILE A 22 -18.78 -9.87 14.43
N LYS A 23 -19.32 -9.21 15.48
CA LYS A 23 -19.31 -7.75 15.66
C LYS A 23 -17.92 -7.18 15.98
N ASN A 24 -16.84 -7.84 15.56
CA ASN A 24 -15.49 -7.39 15.85
C ASN A 24 -15.04 -6.32 14.87
N LYS A 25 -14.15 -5.46 15.35
CA LYS A 25 -13.49 -4.45 14.52
C LYS A 25 -12.68 -5.15 13.43
N GLN A 26 -12.94 -4.82 12.17
CA GLN A 26 -12.27 -5.47 11.04
C GLN A 26 -10.90 -4.84 10.80
N VAL A 27 -9.95 -5.62 10.30
CA VAL A 27 -8.61 -5.15 9.99
C VAL A 27 -8.42 -5.04 8.50
N VAL A 28 -7.85 -3.94 8.03
CA VAL A 28 -7.34 -3.80 6.65
C VAL A 28 -5.85 -3.53 6.74
N THR A 29 -5.06 -4.26 5.97
CA THR A 29 -3.61 -4.03 5.90
C THR A 29 -3.11 -4.05 4.46
N PHE A 30 -2.14 -3.17 4.20
CA PHE A 30 -1.50 -3.02 2.90
C PHE A 30 0.00 -3.33 2.99
N ASP A 31 0.55 -3.88 1.92
CA ASP A 31 1.95 -3.68 1.58
C ASP A 31 2.20 -2.25 1.04
N LEU A 32 3.47 -1.84 1.01
CA LEU A 32 3.90 -0.52 0.56
C LEU A 32 4.32 -0.50 -0.92
N ASP A 33 5.49 -1.04 -1.22
CA ASP A 33 6.10 -1.00 -2.55
C ASP A 33 5.29 -1.86 -3.52
N GLU A 34 5.14 -1.40 -4.77
CA GLU A 34 4.34 -2.00 -5.84
C GLU A 34 2.83 -2.25 -5.51
N THR A 35 2.40 -2.02 -4.27
CA THR A 35 1.01 -2.10 -3.79
C THR A 35 0.36 -0.74 -3.59
N ILE A 36 0.95 0.15 -2.77
CA ILE A 36 0.50 1.54 -2.63
C ILE A 36 1.11 2.41 -3.73
N GLY A 37 2.35 2.12 -4.13
CA GLY A 37 3.04 2.84 -5.18
C GLY A 37 4.41 2.26 -5.49
N SER A 38 5.03 2.74 -6.56
CA SER A 38 6.35 2.32 -7.00
C SER A 38 7.37 3.40 -6.64
N PHE A 39 8.12 3.16 -5.56
CA PHE A 39 8.87 4.23 -4.88
C PHE A 39 10.39 4.17 -5.07
N SER A 40 10.92 3.13 -5.70
CA SER A 40 12.36 2.92 -5.83
C SER A 40 13.09 4.09 -6.52
N HIS A 41 12.56 4.60 -7.63
CA HIS A 41 13.17 5.77 -8.30
C HIS A 41 13.02 7.06 -7.50
N LEU A 42 11.93 7.22 -6.74
CA LEU A 42 11.77 8.36 -5.83
C LEU A 42 12.81 8.30 -4.70
N HIS A 43 13.08 7.11 -4.16
CA HIS A 43 14.10 6.90 -3.14
C HIS A 43 15.48 7.30 -3.67
N ILE A 44 15.84 6.81 -4.86
CA ILE A 44 17.11 7.15 -5.52
C ILE A 44 17.22 8.67 -5.72
N LEU A 45 16.19 9.30 -6.29
CA LEU A 45 16.17 10.75 -6.49
C LEU A 45 16.35 11.50 -5.17
N TRP A 46 15.54 11.16 -4.16
CA TRP A 46 15.55 11.84 -2.87
C TRP A 46 16.90 11.70 -2.17
N LYS A 47 17.50 10.51 -2.18
CA LYS A 47 18.82 10.26 -1.58
C LYS A 47 19.93 11.05 -2.30
N GLY A 48 19.87 11.12 -3.63
CA GLY A 48 20.80 11.91 -4.43
C GLY A 48 20.68 13.41 -4.14
N VAL A 49 19.44 13.91 -4.10
CA VAL A 49 19.15 15.31 -3.80
C VAL A 49 19.58 15.69 -2.38
N ASN A 50 19.18 14.89 -1.40
CA ASN A 50 19.46 15.13 0.01
C ASN A 50 20.94 14.95 0.39
N ARG A 51 21.77 14.37 -0.49
CA ARG A 51 23.23 14.26 -0.29
C ARG A 51 23.92 15.63 -0.27
N PHE A 52 23.39 16.60 -1.02
CA PHE A 52 23.99 17.92 -1.17
C PHE A 52 23.16 19.05 -0.56
N ILE A 53 22.13 18.69 0.20
CA ILE A 53 21.41 19.64 1.03
C ILE A 53 22.07 19.66 2.39
N ASP A 54 22.21 20.86 2.96
CA ASP A 54 22.78 21.06 4.29
C ASP A 54 22.14 20.13 5.33
N LYS A 55 22.95 19.58 6.23
CA LYS A 55 22.47 18.66 7.27
C LYS A 55 21.47 19.33 8.21
N GLY A 56 21.68 20.60 8.53
CA GLY A 56 20.83 21.48 9.33
C GLY A 56 19.62 22.07 8.60
N TYR A 57 19.42 21.78 7.30
CA TYR A 57 18.21 22.18 6.59
C TYR A 57 16.97 21.56 7.25
N ASN A 58 16.14 22.39 7.87
CA ASN A 58 15.02 21.98 8.71
C ASN A 58 13.73 21.67 7.92
N LYS A 59 13.65 22.04 6.64
CA LYS A 59 12.46 21.87 5.78
C LYS A 59 12.51 20.63 4.88
N LYS A 60 13.20 19.56 5.30
CA LYS A 60 13.37 18.34 4.48
C LYS A 60 12.05 17.67 4.09
N ASN A 61 11.07 17.61 4.99
CA ASN A 61 9.75 17.03 4.67
C ASN A 61 9.02 17.85 3.60
N GLU A 62 8.95 19.17 3.75
CA GLU A 62 8.32 20.06 2.77
C GLU A 62 9.00 19.94 1.40
N LEU A 63 10.33 19.87 1.40
CA LEU A 63 11.10 19.70 0.18
C LEU A 63 10.84 18.34 -0.49
N PHE A 64 10.81 17.27 0.31
CA PHE A 64 10.44 15.93 -0.17
C PHE A 64 9.03 15.94 -0.80
N PHE A 65 8.04 16.59 -0.16
CA PHE A 65 6.68 16.67 -0.70
C PHE A 65 6.63 17.40 -2.04
N ARG A 66 7.36 18.52 -2.16
CA ARG A 66 7.45 19.27 -3.43
C ARG A 66 8.11 18.46 -4.54
N ILE A 67 9.10 17.62 -4.21
CA ILE A 67 9.74 16.71 -5.17
C ILE A 67 8.78 15.59 -5.57
N PHE A 68 8.09 14.97 -4.61
CA PHE A 68 7.13 13.91 -4.87
C PHE A 68 5.93 14.43 -5.69
N ASP A 69 5.48 15.66 -5.50
CA ASP A 69 4.41 16.28 -6.31
C ASP A 69 4.74 16.37 -7.82
N LEU A 70 6.01 16.23 -8.23
CA LEU A 70 6.39 16.13 -9.65
C LEU A 70 6.05 14.76 -10.28
N TYR A 71 5.77 13.75 -9.45
CA TYR A 71 5.63 12.35 -9.85
C TYR A 71 4.39 11.70 -9.24
N PRO A 72 3.17 12.21 -9.52
CA PRO A 72 1.94 11.56 -9.08
C PRO A 72 1.84 10.10 -9.56
N GLU A 73 2.52 9.73 -10.65
CA GLU A 73 2.54 8.37 -11.20
C GLU A 73 3.27 7.35 -10.31
N PHE A 74 4.08 7.79 -9.35
CA PHE A 74 4.70 6.89 -8.36
C PHE A 74 3.66 6.33 -7.37
N LEU A 75 2.51 6.98 -7.21
CA LEU A 75 1.39 6.42 -6.47
C LEU A 75 0.53 5.57 -7.40
N ARG A 76 0.08 4.40 -6.90
CA ARG A 76 -0.91 3.59 -7.61
C ARG A 76 -2.15 4.44 -7.90
N TYR A 77 -2.71 4.28 -9.09
CA TYR A 77 -3.87 5.06 -9.52
C TYR A 77 -4.98 5.00 -8.46
N ASN A 78 -5.57 6.15 -8.12
CA ASN A 78 -6.68 6.28 -7.16
C ASN A 78 -6.39 5.80 -5.71
N ILE A 79 -5.14 5.47 -5.35
CA ILE A 79 -4.82 4.95 -4.00
C ILE A 79 -5.15 5.95 -2.89
N LEU A 80 -4.93 7.26 -3.12
CA LEU A 80 -5.27 8.31 -2.16
C LEU A 80 -6.78 8.32 -1.83
N ASN A 81 -7.65 8.12 -2.82
CA ASN A 81 -9.09 8.07 -2.57
C ASN A 81 -9.51 6.79 -1.82
N ILE A 82 -8.86 5.67 -2.09
CA ILE A 82 -9.08 4.41 -1.34
C ILE A 82 -8.66 4.59 0.12
N LEU A 83 -7.47 5.15 0.35
CA LEU A 83 -6.94 5.45 1.68
C LEU A 83 -7.81 6.48 2.42
N LYS A 84 -8.31 7.52 1.73
CA LYS A 84 -9.28 8.48 2.28
C LYS A 84 -10.57 7.79 2.74
N PHE A 85 -11.12 6.91 1.92
CA PHE A 85 -12.31 6.12 2.26
C PHE A 85 -12.08 5.24 3.50
N LEU A 86 -10.94 4.56 3.59
CA LEU A 86 -10.59 3.73 4.73
C LEU A 86 -10.38 4.57 6.00
N ASN A 87 -9.72 5.72 5.90
CA ASN A 87 -9.55 6.63 7.02
C ASN A 87 -10.89 7.11 7.61
N GLN A 88 -11.89 7.37 6.76
CA GLN A 88 -13.25 7.68 7.23
C GLN A 88 -13.89 6.51 8.00
N LYS A 89 -13.63 5.25 7.60
CA LYS A 89 -14.10 4.07 8.34
C LYS A 89 -13.36 3.87 9.66
N LYS A 90 -12.05 4.16 9.67
CA LYS A 90 -11.22 4.16 10.88
C LYS A 90 -11.71 5.20 11.89
N ASN A 91 -12.00 6.44 11.47
CA ASN A 91 -12.52 7.50 12.35
C ASN A 91 -13.87 7.14 12.99
N ASN A 92 -14.70 6.38 12.28
CA ASN A 92 -15.95 5.83 12.83
C ASN A 92 -15.73 4.58 13.71
N LYS A 93 -14.48 4.29 14.10
CA LYS A 93 -14.02 3.13 14.90
C LYS A 93 -14.41 1.76 14.33
N LYS A 94 -14.73 1.66 13.04
CA LYS A 94 -15.18 0.41 12.39
C LYS A 94 -14.04 -0.52 12.00
N ILE A 95 -12.88 0.06 11.69
CA ILE A 95 -11.73 -0.70 11.21
C ILE A 95 -10.44 -0.25 11.89
N ASN A 96 -9.46 -1.13 11.91
CA ASN A 96 -8.06 -0.78 12.05
C ASN A 96 -7.37 -0.83 10.68
N LEU A 97 -6.42 0.08 10.47
CA LEU A 97 -5.68 0.20 9.21
C LEU A 97 -4.18 0.09 9.50
N TYR A 98 -3.51 -0.92 8.92
CA TYR A 98 -2.07 -1.17 9.15
C TYR A 98 -1.27 -1.18 7.85
N LEU A 99 0.02 -0.85 7.94
CA LEU A 99 0.99 -1.08 6.86
C LEU A 99 1.87 -2.26 7.26
N TYR A 100 1.96 -3.29 6.44
CA TYR A 100 2.83 -4.44 6.68
C TYR A 100 3.79 -4.59 5.50
N THR A 101 5.04 -4.17 5.67
CA THR A 101 6.00 -4.07 4.57
C THR A 101 7.28 -4.86 4.81
N ASN A 102 7.86 -5.33 3.71
CA ASN A 102 9.20 -5.92 3.66
C ASN A 102 10.26 -4.93 3.16
N ASN A 103 9.92 -3.64 3.00
CA ASN A 103 10.87 -2.62 2.59
C ASN A 103 12.12 -2.62 3.50
N GLN A 104 13.29 -2.81 2.89
CA GLN A 104 14.58 -2.92 3.60
C GLN A 104 15.41 -1.63 3.56
N CYS A 105 14.83 -0.50 3.14
CA CYS A 105 15.46 0.80 3.28
C CYS A 105 15.48 1.23 4.76
N GLU A 106 15.85 2.47 5.04
CA GLU A 106 15.70 3.03 6.38
C GLU A 106 14.22 3.26 6.76
N THR A 107 13.86 3.10 8.04
CA THR A 107 12.47 3.35 8.51
C THR A 107 12.01 4.79 8.23
N THR A 108 12.94 5.74 8.23
CA THR A 108 12.68 7.14 7.88
C THR A 108 12.20 7.31 6.43
N TRP A 109 12.57 6.41 5.52
CA TRP A 109 12.04 6.39 4.15
C TRP A 109 10.53 6.15 4.13
N ILE A 110 10.08 5.16 4.89
CA ILE A 110 8.65 4.85 5.03
C ILE A 110 7.93 6.03 5.65
N THR A 111 8.53 6.68 6.67
CA THR A 111 8.00 7.91 7.28
C THR A 111 7.82 9.04 6.25
N TYR A 112 8.78 9.26 5.35
CA TYR A 112 8.63 10.25 4.28
C TYR A 112 7.40 9.98 3.40
N ILE A 113 7.21 8.72 3.00
CA ILE A 113 6.07 8.31 2.16
C ILE A 113 4.74 8.47 2.91
N THR A 114 4.64 7.99 4.15
CA THR A 114 3.40 8.08 4.93
C THR A 114 3.04 9.52 5.26
N ASN A 115 4.03 10.34 5.63
CA ASN A 115 3.81 11.77 5.88
C ASN A 115 3.34 12.49 4.61
N TYR A 116 3.86 12.12 3.44
CA TYR A 116 3.38 12.67 2.17
C TYR A 116 1.91 12.28 1.91
N ILE A 117 1.55 11.01 2.10
CA ILE A 117 0.16 10.55 1.96
C ILE A 117 -0.77 11.32 2.91
N GLU A 118 -0.37 11.48 4.17
CA GLU A 118 -1.13 12.23 5.18
C GLU A 118 -1.27 13.70 4.82
N PHE A 119 -0.21 14.33 4.31
CA PHE A 119 -0.23 15.68 3.77
C PHE A 119 -1.22 15.81 2.60
N LYS A 120 -1.16 14.92 1.60
CA LYS A 120 -2.09 14.95 0.45
C LYS A 120 -3.54 14.74 0.86
N LEU A 121 -3.76 13.96 1.92
CA LEU A 121 -5.09 13.69 2.47
C LEU A 121 -5.54 14.71 3.52
N LYS A 122 -4.68 15.70 3.85
CA LYS A 122 -4.92 16.72 4.88
C LYS A 122 -5.27 16.13 6.24
N LEU A 123 -4.53 15.08 6.64
CA LEU A 123 -4.74 14.40 7.91
C LEU A 123 -3.92 15.07 9.02
N THR A 124 -4.52 15.15 10.20
CA THR A 124 -3.85 15.63 11.43
C THR A 124 -3.37 14.48 12.33
N LYS A 125 -3.66 13.24 11.93
CA LYS A 125 -3.30 12.02 12.65
C LYS A 125 -2.74 10.98 11.67
N PRO A 126 -1.90 10.05 12.15
CA PRO A 126 -1.36 9.00 11.32
C PRO A 126 -2.46 8.18 10.64
N ILE A 127 -2.30 7.94 9.34
CA ILE A 127 -3.28 7.17 8.57
C ILE A 127 -3.29 5.70 9.00
N PHE A 128 -2.10 5.11 9.18
CA PHE A 128 -1.93 3.76 9.69
C PHE A 128 -1.88 3.77 11.22
N ASP A 129 -2.63 2.88 11.87
CA ASP A 129 -2.61 2.67 13.31
C ASP A 129 -1.26 2.10 13.79
N LYS A 130 -0.63 1.29 12.94
CA LYS A 130 0.72 0.74 13.13
C LYS A 130 1.34 0.42 11.78
N ILE A 131 2.66 0.63 11.70
CA ILE A 131 3.50 0.16 10.60
C ILE A 131 4.30 -1.02 11.15
N ILE A 132 4.21 -2.17 10.48
CA ILE A 132 5.00 -3.37 10.74
C ILE A 132 6.16 -3.37 9.74
N TYR A 133 7.37 -3.17 10.24
CA TYR A 133 8.57 -3.02 9.41
C TYR A 133 9.13 -4.38 8.94
N ALA A 134 10.16 -4.33 8.09
CA ALA A 134 10.94 -5.51 7.74
C ALA A 134 11.51 -6.21 8.99
N PHE A 135 11.60 -7.54 8.96
CA PHE A 135 12.19 -8.31 10.06
C PHE A 135 13.61 -7.84 10.39
N LYS A 136 14.45 -7.70 9.36
CA LYS A 136 15.81 -7.16 9.47
C LYS A 136 16.09 -6.11 8.41
N ILE A 137 16.88 -5.11 8.79
CA ILE A 137 17.49 -4.13 7.89
C ILE A 137 18.99 -4.11 8.21
N LYS A 138 19.85 -4.35 7.21
CA LYS A 138 21.31 -4.46 7.40
C LYS A 138 21.68 -5.43 8.54
N ASN A 139 21.06 -6.61 8.53
CA ASN A 139 21.19 -7.66 9.55
C ASN A 139 20.75 -7.30 10.98
N LYS A 140 20.28 -6.08 11.24
CA LYS A 140 19.72 -5.69 12.53
C LYS A 140 18.23 -5.98 12.56
N ARG A 141 17.76 -6.63 13.63
CA ARG A 141 16.32 -6.89 13.84
C ARG A 141 15.61 -5.55 14.06
N ILE A 142 14.61 -5.25 13.23
CA ILE A 142 13.85 -4.00 13.28
C ILE A 142 12.47 -4.23 13.89
N GLU A 143 11.75 -5.25 13.42
CA GLU A 143 10.45 -5.63 13.99
C GLU A 143 10.65 -6.82 14.95
N PRO A 144 10.57 -6.61 16.28
CA PRO A 144 10.89 -7.65 17.26
C PRO A 144 9.90 -8.82 17.24
N ASN A 145 8.66 -8.55 16.84
CA ASN A 145 7.58 -9.55 16.84
C ASN A 145 7.48 -10.30 15.51
N ARG A 146 8.41 -10.06 14.57
CA ARG A 146 8.60 -10.89 13.39
C ARG A 146 9.65 -11.97 13.64
N THR A 147 9.44 -13.12 13.02
CA THR A 147 10.32 -14.28 13.09
C THR A 147 11.12 -14.51 11.80
N SER A 148 10.64 -13.98 10.66
CA SER A 148 11.31 -14.13 9.36
C SER A 148 11.06 -12.94 8.41
N HIS A 149 11.75 -12.94 7.27
CA HIS A 149 11.50 -11.99 6.18
C HIS A 149 10.18 -12.25 5.45
N ASN A 150 9.60 -13.44 5.56
CA ASN A 150 8.30 -13.73 4.97
C ASN A 150 7.22 -12.93 5.71
N LYS A 151 6.13 -12.62 5.00
CA LYS A 151 4.92 -12.12 5.66
C LYS A 151 4.10 -13.32 6.10
N ILE A 152 3.93 -13.44 7.41
CA ILE A 152 3.30 -14.60 8.05
C ILE A 152 2.12 -14.09 8.88
N HIS A 153 1.00 -14.81 8.84
CA HIS A 153 -0.21 -14.44 9.58
C HIS A 153 0.04 -14.31 11.09
N GLU A 154 0.76 -15.26 11.69
CA GLU A 154 1.07 -15.23 13.14
C GLU A 154 1.97 -14.04 13.51
N ASP A 155 3.00 -13.73 12.71
CA ASP A 155 3.84 -12.54 12.89
C ASP A 155 2.99 -11.26 12.85
N PHE A 156 2.06 -11.16 11.90
CA PHE A 156 1.14 -10.02 11.80
C PHE A 156 0.33 -9.85 13.08
N ILE A 157 -0.34 -10.92 13.53
CA ILE A 157 -1.16 -10.93 14.77
C ILE A 157 -0.33 -10.46 15.97
N ASN A 158 0.88 -10.99 16.14
CA ASN A 158 1.78 -10.65 17.24
C ASN A 158 2.27 -9.19 17.16
N CYS A 159 2.55 -8.70 15.95
CA CYS A 159 2.97 -7.33 15.74
C CYS A 159 1.87 -6.32 16.11
N VAL A 160 0.60 -6.57 15.74
CA VAL A 160 -0.49 -5.61 16.01
C VAL A 160 -1.30 -5.90 17.27
N MET A 161 -1.00 -7.00 17.97
CA MET A 161 -1.63 -7.43 19.22
C MET A 161 -3.17 -7.51 19.12
N ILE A 162 -3.66 -8.22 18.10
CA ILE A 162 -5.10 -8.45 17.89
C ILE A 162 -5.46 -9.92 18.16
N PRO A 163 -6.73 -10.26 18.44
CA PRO A 163 -7.14 -11.65 18.59
C PRO A 163 -6.88 -12.48 17.31
N LYS A 164 -6.47 -13.74 17.46
CA LYS A 164 -6.20 -14.67 16.34
C LYS A 164 -7.41 -14.93 15.43
N ASN A 165 -8.62 -14.72 15.95
CA ASN A 165 -9.87 -14.87 15.19
C ASN A 165 -10.29 -13.59 14.45
N THR A 166 -9.48 -12.54 14.45
CA THR A 166 -9.80 -11.26 13.80
C THR A 166 -9.81 -11.41 12.28
N GLU A 167 -10.85 -10.91 11.63
CA GLU A 167 -10.90 -10.88 10.16
C GLU A 167 -9.98 -9.78 9.61
N ILE A 168 -9.09 -10.18 8.70
CA ILE A 168 -8.06 -9.35 8.11
C ILE A 168 -8.28 -9.30 6.60
N CYS A 169 -8.34 -8.10 6.03
CA CYS A 169 -8.18 -7.88 4.60
C CYS A 169 -6.72 -7.58 4.33
N PHE A 170 -6.01 -8.55 3.75
CA PHE A 170 -4.59 -8.46 3.43
C PHE A 170 -4.41 -8.12 1.95
N ILE A 171 -3.69 -7.04 1.67
CA ILE A 171 -3.53 -6.48 0.34
C ILE A 171 -2.05 -6.36 0.02
N ASP A 172 -1.58 -7.15 -0.93
CA ASP A 172 -0.17 -7.25 -1.30
C ASP A 172 -0.08 -7.70 -2.76
N ASP A 173 0.75 -7.07 -3.58
CA ASP A 173 0.91 -7.45 -4.98
C ASP A 173 1.66 -8.78 -5.17
N SER A 174 2.49 -9.12 -4.20
CA SER A 174 3.19 -10.39 -4.14
C SER A 174 2.33 -11.45 -3.43
N PHE A 175 2.49 -12.70 -3.85
CA PHE A 175 1.82 -13.82 -3.20
C PHE A 175 2.63 -14.31 -1.99
N HIS A 176 1.98 -14.36 -0.82
CA HIS A 176 2.57 -14.84 0.44
C HIS A 176 1.77 -16.03 0.94
N GLN A 177 2.31 -17.24 0.74
CA GLN A 177 1.64 -18.49 1.12
C GLN A 177 1.29 -18.52 2.62
N ASP A 178 2.18 -18.01 3.48
CA ASP A 178 2.02 -18.00 4.94
C ASP A 178 0.98 -16.98 5.45
N MET A 179 0.39 -16.18 4.56
CA MET A 179 -0.75 -15.31 4.83
C MET A 179 -2.10 -15.96 4.44
N ILE A 180 -2.09 -17.12 3.78
CA ILE A 180 -3.31 -17.85 3.44
C ILE A 180 -3.90 -18.47 4.71
N HIS A 181 -5.03 -17.93 5.15
CA HIS A 181 -5.65 -18.30 6.42
C HIS A 181 -7.17 -18.11 6.38
N ASN A 182 -7.93 -18.84 7.23
CA ASN A 182 -9.40 -18.80 7.22
C ASN A 182 -10.01 -17.47 7.71
N LYS A 183 -9.18 -16.59 8.26
CA LYS A 183 -9.53 -15.22 8.66
C LYS A 183 -8.92 -14.14 7.78
N VAL A 184 -8.21 -14.51 6.72
CA VAL A 184 -7.58 -13.55 5.81
C VAL A 184 -8.34 -13.51 4.49
N TYR A 185 -8.99 -12.38 4.22
CA TYR A 185 -9.48 -12.00 2.90
C TYR A 185 -8.31 -11.44 2.10
N TYR A 186 -7.70 -12.28 1.27
CA TYR A 186 -6.48 -11.95 0.53
C TYR A 186 -6.81 -11.32 -0.82
N ILE A 187 -6.35 -10.10 -1.05
CA ILE A 187 -6.44 -9.38 -2.32
C ILE A 187 -5.03 -9.19 -2.88
N GLN A 188 -4.76 -9.78 -4.06
CA GLN A 188 -3.51 -9.63 -4.78
C GLN A 188 -3.68 -8.80 -6.06
N PRO A 189 -3.52 -7.46 -6.01
CA PRO A 189 -3.47 -6.65 -7.23
C PRO A 189 -2.17 -6.89 -8.00
N LYS A 190 -2.16 -6.73 -9.32
CA LYS A 190 -0.90 -6.72 -10.08
C LYS A 190 0.07 -5.66 -9.56
N ALA A 191 1.35 -5.98 -9.46
CA ALA A 191 2.42 -5.04 -9.11
C ALA A 191 2.31 -3.75 -9.93
N HIS A 192 2.32 -2.62 -9.24
CA HIS A 192 2.23 -1.30 -9.85
C HIS A 192 3.63 -0.78 -10.14
N TYR A 193 3.92 -0.48 -11.41
CA TYR A 193 5.12 0.26 -11.82
C TYR A 193 4.70 1.55 -12.52
N HIS A 194 5.40 2.65 -12.22
CA HIS A 194 4.99 4.00 -12.63
C HIS A 194 5.26 4.34 -14.11
N GLY A 195 6.06 3.55 -14.83
CA GLY A 195 6.28 3.68 -16.28
C GLY A 195 7.10 4.89 -16.76
N ILE A 196 7.69 5.67 -15.84
CA ILE A 196 8.51 6.85 -16.19
C ILE A 196 9.96 6.42 -16.38
N THR A 197 10.60 6.85 -17.46
CA THR A 197 12.03 6.59 -17.69
C THR A 197 12.92 7.44 -16.77
N VAL A 198 14.10 6.93 -16.43
CA VAL A 198 15.09 7.65 -15.61
C VAL A 198 15.41 9.03 -16.18
N ASN A 199 15.64 9.13 -17.49
CA ASN A 199 15.91 10.42 -18.15
C ASN A 199 14.74 11.40 -17.97
N LYS A 200 13.49 10.92 -18.05
CA LYS A 200 12.33 11.79 -17.85
C LYS A 200 12.17 12.22 -16.39
N ILE A 201 12.53 11.36 -15.43
CA ILE A 201 12.58 11.72 -14.00
C ILE A 201 13.60 12.83 -13.80
N ILE A 202 14.83 12.65 -14.25
CA ILE A 202 15.89 13.66 -14.10
C ILE A 202 15.46 14.97 -14.78
N GLN A 203 14.98 14.91 -16.01
CA GLN A 203 14.52 16.08 -16.77
C GLN A 203 13.40 16.85 -16.04
N ARG A 204 12.34 16.16 -15.60
CA ARG A 204 11.24 16.77 -14.84
C ARG A 204 11.75 17.45 -13.57
N PHE A 205 12.68 16.81 -12.86
CA PHE A 205 13.28 17.39 -11.67
C PHE A 205 14.01 18.70 -11.99
N ILE A 206 15.01 18.67 -12.88
CA ILE A 206 15.89 19.82 -13.17
C ILE A 206 15.13 21.03 -13.74
N GLU A 207 14.07 20.79 -14.52
CA GLU A 207 13.25 21.84 -15.13
C GLU A 207 12.27 22.48 -14.12
N SER A 208 11.91 21.75 -13.06
CA SER A 208 10.93 22.19 -12.07
C SER A 208 11.44 23.31 -11.15
N LYS A 209 10.49 24.08 -10.58
CA LYS A 209 10.80 25.10 -9.57
C LYS A 209 11.52 24.52 -8.35
N VAL A 210 11.14 23.31 -7.91
CA VAL A 210 11.77 22.66 -6.75
C VAL A 210 13.17 22.15 -7.08
N GLY A 211 13.39 21.59 -8.28
CA GLY A 211 14.72 21.14 -8.68
C GLY A 211 15.69 22.30 -8.83
N LYS A 212 15.29 23.40 -9.48
CA LYS A 212 16.10 24.64 -9.53
C LYS A 212 16.45 25.15 -8.14
N TYR A 213 15.51 25.10 -7.20
CA TYR A 213 15.73 25.46 -5.80
C TYR A 213 16.74 24.50 -5.12
N CYS A 214 16.61 23.19 -5.29
CA CYS A 214 17.57 22.21 -4.77
C CYS A 214 18.98 22.39 -5.34
N ILE A 215 19.10 22.67 -6.64
CA ILE A 215 20.38 22.94 -7.31
C ILE A 215 21.03 24.19 -6.72
N ALA A 216 20.25 25.26 -6.50
CA ALA A 216 20.75 26.49 -5.89
C ALA A 216 21.21 26.30 -4.43
N LEU A 217 20.55 25.40 -3.69
CA LEU A 217 20.97 25.00 -2.34
C LEU A 217 22.20 24.07 -2.33
N SER A 218 22.55 23.47 -3.46
CA SER A 218 23.57 22.43 -3.52
C SER A 218 24.98 22.98 -3.55
N THR A 219 25.88 22.30 -2.84
CA THR A 219 27.33 22.55 -2.93
C THR A 219 27.95 22.17 -4.28
N LEU A 220 27.29 21.33 -5.09
CA LEU A 220 27.82 20.87 -6.40
C LEU A 220 27.69 21.89 -7.53
N LYS A 221 26.79 22.88 -7.41
CA LYS A 221 26.52 23.91 -8.44
C LYS A 221 26.33 23.30 -9.84
N HIS A 222 27.27 23.52 -10.78
CA HIS A 222 27.18 23.09 -12.18
C HIS A 222 27.30 21.57 -12.39
N ASN A 223 27.88 20.83 -11.44
CA ASN A 223 28.06 19.38 -11.54
C ASN A 223 26.83 18.57 -11.07
N TYR A 224 25.73 19.25 -10.72
CA TYR A 224 24.55 18.59 -10.17
C TYR A 224 23.87 17.64 -11.15
N ILE A 225 23.75 18.04 -12.42
CA ILE A 225 23.06 17.26 -13.44
C ILE A 225 23.86 16.01 -13.82
N PRO A 226 25.16 16.11 -14.18
CA PRO A 226 26.00 14.92 -14.38
C PRO A 226 25.97 13.98 -13.18
N PHE A 227 26.09 14.53 -11.96
CA PHE A 227 25.98 13.74 -10.74
C PHE A 227 24.67 12.94 -10.66
N LEU A 228 23.51 13.56 -10.98
CA LEU A 228 22.24 12.84 -10.91
C LEU A 228 22.21 11.66 -11.89
N HIS A 229 22.74 11.82 -13.11
CA HIS A 229 22.82 10.72 -14.06
C HIS A 229 23.68 9.57 -13.51
N ASP A 230 24.89 9.88 -13.05
CA ASP A 230 25.81 8.91 -12.45
C ASP A 230 25.20 8.25 -11.21
N TRP A 231 24.48 9.00 -10.39
CA TRP A 231 23.83 8.52 -9.19
C TRP A 231 22.72 7.50 -9.49
N PHE A 232 21.89 7.76 -10.49
CA PHE A 232 20.87 6.80 -10.93
C PHE A 232 21.50 5.54 -11.53
N GLU A 233 22.59 5.68 -12.30
CA GLU A 233 23.33 4.55 -12.84
C GLU A 233 23.99 3.70 -11.75
N PHE A 234 24.69 4.33 -10.81
CA PHE A 234 25.33 3.69 -9.66
C PHE A 234 24.33 2.88 -8.82
N ASN A 235 23.12 3.40 -8.64
CA ASN A 235 22.04 2.72 -7.92
C ASN A 235 21.27 1.71 -8.79
N GLN A 236 21.76 1.42 -10.01
CA GLN A 236 21.19 0.45 -10.96
C GLN A 236 19.70 0.72 -11.25
N ALA A 237 19.29 1.98 -11.38
CA ALA A 237 17.90 2.39 -11.47
C ALA A 237 17.07 1.59 -12.51
N LYS A 238 17.68 1.22 -13.63
CA LYS A 238 17.05 0.43 -14.71
C LYS A 238 16.48 -0.93 -14.26
N ARG A 239 16.89 -1.48 -13.10
CA ARG A 239 16.41 -2.79 -12.60
C ARG A 239 15.04 -2.74 -11.93
N TYR A 240 14.59 -1.56 -11.49
CA TYR A 240 13.40 -1.42 -10.65
C TYR A 240 12.08 -1.45 -11.43
N ILE A 241 12.13 -1.25 -12.75
CA ILE A 241 10.99 -1.45 -13.64
C ILE A 241 11.33 -2.62 -14.57
N PRO A 242 10.52 -3.69 -14.62
CA PRO A 242 10.76 -4.78 -15.54
C PRO A 242 10.82 -4.30 -16.99
N LYS A 243 11.78 -4.78 -17.78
CA LYS A 243 11.94 -4.37 -19.20
C LYS A 243 10.70 -4.66 -20.04
N SER A 244 9.97 -5.72 -19.72
CA SER A 244 8.72 -6.12 -20.38
C SER A 244 7.50 -5.33 -19.90
N TYR A 245 7.63 -4.51 -18.85
CA TYR A 245 6.51 -3.76 -18.32
C TYR A 245 6.14 -2.60 -19.24
N ILE A 246 4.88 -2.60 -19.68
CA ILE A 246 4.29 -1.51 -20.46
C ILE A 246 3.20 -0.88 -19.60
N TYR A 247 3.39 0.39 -19.24
CA TYR A 247 2.40 1.13 -18.47
C TYR A 247 1.12 1.32 -19.29
N ASP A 248 -0.01 0.95 -18.70
CA ASP A 248 -1.34 1.10 -19.30
C ASP A 248 -2.31 1.70 -18.29
N ILE A 249 -2.63 2.98 -18.48
CA ILE A 249 -3.55 3.72 -17.61
C ILE A 249 -4.96 3.10 -17.55
N LYS A 250 -5.42 2.41 -18.60
CA LYS A 250 -6.72 1.74 -18.60
C LYS A 250 -6.68 0.51 -17.68
N LYS A 251 -5.58 -0.27 -17.73
CA LYS A 251 -5.36 -1.40 -16.81
C LYS A 251 -5.25 -0.92 -15.37
N GLU A 252 -4.47 0.14 -15.10
CA GLU A 252 -4.35 0.73 -13.77
C GLU A 252 -5.70 1.18 -13.21
N LYS A 253 -6.51 1.88 -14.02
CA LYS A 253 -7.88 2.25 -13.65
C LYS A 253 -8.74 1.03 -13.32
N LYS A 254 -8.65 -0.06 -14.12
CA LYS A 254 -9.38 -1.31 -13.88
C LYS A 254 -8.95 -1.96 -12.56
N THR A 255 -7.64 -2.04 -12.29
CA THR A 255 -7.07 -2.60 -11.05
C THR A 255 -7.59 -1.83 -9.83
N SER A 256 -7.48 -0.51 -9.84
CA SER A 256 -7.88 0.31 -8.68
C SER A 256 -9.38 0.29 -8.41
N ARG A 257 -10.21 0.22 -9.46
CA ARG A 257 -11.66 0.05 -9.30
C ARG A 257 -12.00 -1.27 -8.60
N LYS A 258 -11.34 -2.36 -9.00
CA LYS A 258 -11.56 -3.66 -8.38
C LYS A 258 -10.98 -3.76 -6.98
N LEU A 259 -9.81 -3.18 -6.75
CA LEU A 259 -9.23 -3.09 -5.41
C LEU A 259 -10.23 -2.44 -4.44
N LEU A 260 -10.80 -1.30 -4.82
CA LEU A 260 -11.84 -0.65 -4.03
C LEU A 260 -13.11 -1.52 -3.90
N TYR A 261 -13.51 -2.22 -4.96
CA TYR A 261 -14.66 -3.14 -4.92
C TYR A 261 -14.46 -4.25 -3.89
N TYR A 262 -13.34 -4.97 -3.93
CA TYR A 262 -13.06 -6.07 -3.01
C TYR A 262 -12.83 -5.61 -1.56
N ILE A 263 -12.22 -4.43 -1.37
CA ILE A 263 -12.17 -3.79 -0.05
C ILE A 263 -13.59 -3.53 0.47
N LYS A 264 -14.48 -2.99 -0.37
CA LYS A 264 -15.88 -2.75 0.02
C LYS A 264 -16.63 -4.06 0.28
N GLU A 265 -16.40 -5.10 -0.51
CA GLU A 265 -16.95 -6.43 -0.28
C GLU A 265 -16.56 -6.96 1.10
N PHE A 266 -15.26 -6.90 1.44
CA PHE A 266 -14.80 -7.28 2.77
C PHE A 266 -15.48 -6.47 3.89
N LEU A 267 -15.62 -5.16 3.73
CA LEU A 267 -16.18 -4.27 4.76
C LEU A 267 -17.71 -4.33 4.90
N TYR A 268 -18.44 -4.65 3.83
CA TYR A 268 -19.91 -4.53 3.80
C TYR A 268 -20.66 -5.83 3.60
N THR A 269 -20.02 -6.90 3.12
CA THR A 269 -20.70 -8.18 2.89
C THR A 269 -20.95 -8.89 4.22
N SER A 270 -22.00 -8.46 4.93
CA SER A 270 -22.58 -9.07 6.14
C SER A 270 -24.06 -8.68 6.22
N LYS A 271 -24.85 -8.98 5.17
CA LYS A 271 -26.31 -8.73 5.17
C LYS A 271 -27.18 -9.67 4.33
N ASN A 272 -26.67 -10.81 3.84
CA ASN A 272 -27.52 -11.78 3.14
C ASN A 272 -27.69 -13.07 3.95
N ASN A 273 -28.20 -12.95 5.18
CA ASN A 273 -29.18 -13.94 5.61
C ASN A 273 -30.42 -13.70 4.74
N LYS A 274 -30.44 -14.25 3.52
CA LYS A 274 -31.72 -14.57 2.90
C LYS A 274 -32.33 -15.62 3.82
N THR A 275 -33.08 -15.18 4.83
CA THR A 275 -34.01 -16.06 5.53
C THR A 275 -34.88 -16.66 4.45
N LYS A 276 -34.61 -17.92 4.08
CA LYS A 276 -35.63 -18.73 3.42
C LYS A 276 -36.80 -18.72 4.40
N LYS A 277 -37.85 -17.97 4.08
CA LYS A 277 -39.13 -18.08 4.78
C LYS A 277 -39.47 -19.57 4.73
N ASN A 278 -39.35 -20.27 5.86
CA ASN A 278 -39.97 -21.58 5.98
C ASN A 278 -41.45 -21.31 5.75
N LYS A 279 -41.97 -21.72 4.58
CA LYS A 279 -43.41 -21.83 4.38
C LYS A 279 -43.87 -22.87 5.37
N VAL A 280 -44.29 -22.42 6.56
CA VAL A 280 -45.10 -23.25 7.44
C VAL A 280 -46.34 -23.57 6.62
N LYS A 281 -46.46 -24.83 6.15
CA LYS A 281 -47.73 -25.33 5.64
C LYS A 281 -48.67 -25.38 6.84
N SER A 282 -49.49 -24.35 7.02
CA SER A 282 -50.62 -24.44 7.94
C SER A 282 -51.67 -25.34 7.28
N ASN A 283 -51.74 -26.59 7.71
CA ASN A 283 -52.88 -27.44 7.41
C ASN A 283 -54.04 -26.97 8.29
N PHE A 284 -54.72 -25.90 7.89
CA PHE A 284 -56.02 -25.56 8.44
C PHE A 284 -57.06 -26.50 7.83
N THR A 285 -57.36 -27.60 8.52
CA THR A 285 -58.59 -28.37 8.28
C THR A 285 -59.79 -27.54 8.76
N ARG A 286 -60.65 -27.10 7.84
CA ARG A 286 -61.98 -26.55 8.16
C ARG A 286 -62.81 -27.64 8.83
N LYS A 287 -63.24 -27.45 10.08
CA LYS A 287 -64.39 -28.18 10.62
C LYS A 287 -65.65 -27.66 9.92
N LYS A 288 -66.37 -28.55 9.25
CA LYS A 288 -67.77 -28.32 8.87
C LYS A 288 -68.62 -28.45 10.13
N TYR A 289 -69.40 -27.42 10.43
CA TYR A 289 -70.68 -27.54 11.11
C TYR A 289 -71.74 -27.15 10.07
#